data_AF-V5I6E7-F1
#
_entry.id   AF-V5I6E7-F1
#
_cell.length_a   1.000
_cell.length_b   1.000
_cell.length_c   1.000
_cell.angle_alpha   90.00
_cell.angle_beta   90.00
_cell.angle_gamma   90.00
#
_symmetry.space_group_name_H-M   'P 1'
#
loop_
_entity.id
_entity.type
_entity.pdbx_description
1 polymer ?
#
loop_
_entity_poly.entity_id
_entity_poly.type
_entity_poly.pdbx_seq_one_letter_code
_entity_poly.pdbx_strand_id
1 'polypeptide(L)'
;ESTMHYLNYVLLLSFYLNEYYLEAATTAKTSSDVWDHTLSSQSSSIPLFEFGEKSYYISKFKLTFLEAYQFCQEIQMKLVTIHSSEEVDALTKFVRQAGDELDFWTSGSRLVDSKLWIWMSTMEVVEYTKWSNGQPDYVNEQCLELWFVGTEGLYFNNRDCASKQTFICEKNIHLPRITREAADARCLSSLDRHYIFPNTNLLHFEGKSYYIGNY
;
A
#
# COMPACT_ATOMS: atom_id res chain seq x y z
N GLU A 1 23.01 68.86 -12.03
CA GLU A 1 22.02 68.51 -11.00
C GLU A 1 21.14 67.29 -11.37
N SER A 2 20.66 67.17 -12.60
CA SER A 2 19.68 66.12 -12.98
C SER A 2 20.15 64.66 -12.87
N THR A 3 21.45 64.38 -13.04
CA THR A 3 22.01 63.01 -12.93
C THR A 3 22.10 62.50 -11.49
N MET A 4 22.31 63.40 -10.53
CA MET A 4 22.40 63.09 -9.10
C MET A 4 21.02 62.76 -8.51
N HIS A 5 19.97 63.45 -8.97
CA HIS A 5 18.59 63.11 -8.62
C HIS A 5 18.16 61.75 -9.18
N TYR A 6 18.61 61.39 -10.38
CA TYR A 6 18.32 60.09 -10.99
C TYR A 6 19.00 58.94 -10.23
N LEU A 7 20.27 59.10 -9.85
CA LEU A 7 20.99 58.09 -9.05
C LEU A 7 20.36 57.90 -7.67
N ASN A 8 19.94 58.97 -7.00
CA ASN A 8 19.20 58.88 -5.74
C ASN A 8 17.86 58.16 -5.90
N TYR A 9 17.14 58.39 -6.99
CA TYR A 9 15.87 57.71 -7.26
C TYR A 9 16.04 56.22 -7.52
N VAL A 10 17.05 55.82 -8.31
CA VAL A 10 17.37 54.42 -8.58
C VAL A 10 17.80 53.70 -7.29
N LEU A 11 18.62 54.34 -6.46
CA LEU A 11 19.03 53.77 -5.17
C LEU A 11 17.81 53.58 -4.25
N LEU A 12 16.96 54.60 -4.09
CA LEU A 12 15.74 54.49 -3.28
C LEU A 12 14.80 53.38 -3.76
N LEU A 13 14.59 53.26 -5.07
CA LEU A 13 13.79 52.17 -5.64
C LEU A 13 14.42 50.80 -5.37
N SER A 14 15.75 50.67 -5.48
CA SER A 14 16.43 49.41 -5.18
C SER A 14 16.33 49.01 -3.71
N PHE A 15 16.40 49.97 -2.78
CA PHE A 15 16.19 49.71 -1.34
C PHE A 15 14.75 49.28 -1.05
N TYR A 16 13.75 49.99 -1.59
CA TYR A 16 12.34 49.65 -1.44
C TYR A 16 11.99 48.27 -2.00
N LEU A 17 12.49 47.96 -3.20
CA LEU A 17 12.30 46.65 -3.80
C LEU A 17 12.94 45.56 -2.94
N ASN A 18 14.16 45.77 -2.46
CA ASN A 18 14.86 44.77 -1.64
C ASN A 18 14.15 44.52 -0.30
N GLU A 19 13.65 45.58 0.36
CA GLU A 19 12.86 45.46 1.60
C GLU A 19 11.56 44.68 1.37
N TYR A 20 10.85 44.97 0.27
CA TYR A 20 9.66 44.21 -0.14
C TYR A 20 9.96 42.73 -0.44
N TYR A 21 11.08 42.45 -1.13
CA TYR A 21 11.51 41.07 -1.39
C TYR A 21 11.88 40.32 -0.11
N LEU A 22 12.54 40.97 0.85
CA LEU A 22 12.85 40.36 2.15
C LEU A 22 11.57 40.04 2.92
N GLU A 23 10.59 40.95 2.96
CA GLU A 23 9.32 40.73 3.65
C GLU A 23 8.51 39.59 3.01
N ALA A 24 8.44 39.55 1.68
CA ALA A 24 7.80 38.46 0.94
C ALA A 24 8.49 37.11 1.15
N ALA A 25 9.83 37.07 1.14
CA ALA A 25 10.61 35.85 1.39
C ALA A 25 10.46 35.36 2.84
N THR A 26 10.40 36.28 3.81
CA THR A 26 10.17 35.95 5.21
C THR A 26 8.78 35.35 5.38
N THR A 27 7.76 35.96 4.79
CA THR A 27 6.36 35.48 4.81
C THR A 27 6.21 34.10 4.16
N ALA A 28 6.89 33.85 3.04
CA ALA A 28 6.90 32.56 2.37
C ALA A 28 7.57 31.47 3.23
N LYS A 29 8.65 31.82 3.94
CA LYS A 29 9.36 30.93 4.88
C LYS A 29 8.51 30.58 6.10
N THR A 30 7.83 31.57 6.71
CA THR A 30 6.91 31.29 7.83
C THR A 30 5.74 30.41 7.38
N SER A 31 5.25 30.59 6.14
CA SER A 31 4.22 29.72 5.56
C SER A 31 4.72 28.27 5.44
N SER A 32 5.92 28.02 4.91
CA SER A 32 6.44 26.64 4.80
C SER A 32 6.68 25.99 6.16
N ASP A 33 7.22 26.73 7.12
CA ASP A 33 7.47 26.23 8.48
C ASP A 33 6.15 25.88 9.20
N VAL A 34 5.08 26.65 8.94
CA VAL A 34 3.73 26.35 9.46
C VAL A 34 3.15 25.07 8.86
N TRP A 35 3.35 24.81 7.56
CA TRP A 35 2.93 23.56 6.92
C TRP A 35 3.73 22.35 7.43
N ASP A 36 5.05 22.50 7.63
CA ASP A 36 5.90 21.43 8.17
C ASP A 36 5.53 21.05 9.62
N HIS A 37 5.19 22.04 10.45
CA HIS A 37 4.72 21.76 11.81
C HIS A 37 3.32 21.16 11.86
N THR A 38 2.40 21.61 10.99
CA THR A 38 1.03 21.09 10.93
C THR A 38 0.97 19.66 10.37
N LEU A 39 1.85 19.32 9.41
CA LEU A 39 1.96 17.98 8.85
C LEU A 39 2.72 17.01 9.79
N SER A 40 3.59 17.53 10.68
CA SER A 40 4.26 16.70 11.71
C SER A 40 3.35 16.30 12.87
N SER A 41 2.31 17.09 13.18
CA SER A 41 1.47 16.91 14.37
C SER A 41 0.14 16.18 14.13
N GLN A 42 -0.18 15.84 12.87
CA GLN A 42 -1.29 14.93 12.54
C GLN A 42 -0.79 13.75 11.71
N SER A 43 0.23 13.05 12.22
CA SER A 43 0.37 11.64 11.87
C SER A 43 -0.81 10.91 12.52
N SER A 44 -1.89 10.77 11.76
CA SER A 44 -2.99 9.88 12.13
C SER A 44 -2.41 8.46 12.09
N SER A 45 -1.87 7.99 13.21
CA SER A 45 -1.30 6.65 13.29
C SER A 45 -2.40 5.65 12.95
N ILE A 46 -2.27 4.99 11.80
CA ILE A 46 -3.15 3.90 11.40
C ILE A 46 -3.12 2.85 12.52
N PRO A 47 -4.27 2.48 13.12
CA PRO A 47 -4.28 1.45 14.15
C PRO A 47 -3.87 0.12 13.52
N LEU A 48 -2.78 -0.47 14.04
CA LEU A 48 -2.26 -1.75 13.61
C LEU A 48 -2.37 -2.77 14.73
N PHE A 49 -2.72 -4.00 14.36
CA PHE A 49 -2.72 -5.16 15.23
C PHE A 49 -1.51 -6.03 14.90
N GLU A 50 -0.85 -6.61 15.88
CA GLU A 50 0.32 -7.47 15.65
C GLU A 50 0.03 -8.90 16.05
N PHE A 51 0.42 -9.84 15.19
CA PHE A 51 0.40 -11.26 15.48
C PHE A 51 1.52 -11.96 14.71
N GLY A 52 2.36 -12.72 15.43
CA GLY A 52 3.58 -13.28 14.87
C GLY A 52 4.51 -12.19 14.37
N GLU A 53 5.01 -12.34 13.14
CA GLU A 53 5.91 -11.38 12.49
C GLU A 53 5.17 -10.38 11.58
N LYS A 54 3.85 -10.28 11.68
CA LYS A 54 2.99 -9.44 10.84
C LYS A 54 2.25 -8.38 11.65
N SER A 55 2.15 -7.18 11.07
CA SER A 55 1.21 -6.14 11.47
C SER A 55 0.04 -6.10 10.49
N TYR A 56 -1.17 -5.93 11.01
CA TYR A 56 -2.42 -5.94 10.26
C TYR A 56 -3.15 -4.61 10.40
N TYR A 57 -3.64 -4.09 9.29
CA TYR A 57 -4.65 -3.03 9.25
C TYR A 57 -6.00 -3.65 8.89
N ILE A 58 -7.03 -3.36 9.68
CA ILE A 58 -8.39 -3.85 9.46
C ILE A 58 -9.25 -2.66 9.06
N SER A 59 -9.80 -2.68 7.85
CA SER A 59 -10.61 -1.58 7.34
C SER A 59 -11.97 -1.51 8.04
N LYS A 60 -12.54 -0.30 8.10
CA LYS A 60 -13.91 -0.03 8.58
C LYS A 60 -14.88 0.35 7.45
N PHE A 61 -14.40 0.31 6.22
CA PHE A 61 -15.14 0.68 5.01
C PHE A 61 -14.95 -0.40 3.94
N LYS A 62 -15.91 -0.46 3.02
CA LYS A 62 -15.99 -1.54 2.04
C LYS A 62 -15.46 -1.10 0.68
N LEU A 63 -14.67 -1.95 0.04
CA LEU A 63 -14.12 -1.79 -1.30
C LEU A 63 -14.31 -3.08 -2.10
N THR A 64 -14.26 -2.99 -3.43
CA THR A 64 -14.12 -4.16 -4.29
C THR A 64 -12.73 -4.81 -4.09
N PHE A 65 -12.56 -6.05 -4.53
CA PHE A 65 -11.30 -6.78 -4.33
C PHE A 65 -10.09 -6.00 -4.87
N LEU A 66 -10.19 -5.45 -6.09
CA LEU A 66 -9.10 -4.72 -6.73
C LEU A 66 -8.84 -3.37 -6.04
N GLU A 67 -9.90 -2.66 -5.64
CA GLU A 67 -9.76 -1.41 -4.88
C GLU A 67 -9.10 -1.66 -3.51
N ALA A 68 -9.46 -2.74 -2.81
CA ALA A 68 -8.84 -3.14 -1.55
C ALA A 68 -7.36 -3.51 -1.73
N TYR A 69 -7.04 -4.26 -2.80
CA TYR A 69 -5.67 -4.58 -3.16
C TYR A 69 -4.84 -3.31 -3.36
N GLN A 70 -5.35 -2.36 -4.13
CA GLN A 70 -4.69 -1.07 -4.38
C GLN A 70 -4.54 -0.25 -3.10
N PHE A 71 -5.59 -0.16 -2.28
CA PHE A 71 -5.55 0.58 -1.02
C PHE A 71 -4.43 0.09 -0.09
N CYS A 72 -4.27 -1.23 0.04
CA CYS A 72 -3.20 -1.77 0.88
C CYS A 72 -1.81 -1.34 0.39
N GLN A 73 -1.59 -1.28 -0.93
CA GLN A 73 -0.33 -0.82 -1.51
C GLN A 73 -0.08 0.67 -1.22
N GLU A 74 -1.11 1.52 -1.30
CA GLU A 74 -1.01 2.96 -1.01
C GLU A 74 -0.56 3.23 0.44
N ILE A 75 -0.96 2.38 1.39
CA ILE A 75 -0.51 2.47 2.78
C ILE A 75 0.78 1.68 3.06
N GLN A 76 1.53 1.31 2.02
CA GLN A 76 2.79 0.54 2.09
C GLN A 76 2.63 -0.81 2.82
N MET A 77 1.48 -1.44 2.59
CA MET A 77 1.14 -2.78 3.06
C MET A 77 0.74 -3.63 1.84
N LYS A 78 0.35 -4.88 2.07
CA LYS A 78 -0.22 -5.73 1.02
C LYS A 78 -1.53 -6.34 1.52
N LEU A 79 -2.44 -6.67 0.62
CA LEU A 79 -3.65 -7.38 0.99
C LEU A 79 -3.27 -8.73 1.62
N VAL A 80 -3.92 -9.10 2.72
CA VAL A 80 -3.46 -10.16 3.65
C VAL A 80 -3.28 -11.51 2.96
N THR A 81 -2.26 -12.26 3.36
CA THR A 81 -2.12 -13.69 3.06
C THR A 81 -2.30 -14.47 4.35
N ILE A 82 -2.89 -15.66 4.29
CA ILE A 82 -3.14 -16.47 5.48
C ILE A 82 -2.46 -17.83 5.31
N HIS A 83 -1.62 -18.20 6.28
CA HIS A 83 -0.81 -19.41 6.17
C HIS A 83 -1.06 -20.42 7.30
N SER A 84 -1.86 -20.07 8.31
CA SER A 84 -2.12 -21.00 9.42
C SER A 84 -3.46 -20.77 10.14
N SER A 85 -3.88 -21.77 10.92
CA SER A 85 -5.06 -21.67 11.80
C SER A 85 -4.90 -20.63 12.88
N GLU A 86 -3.70 -20.52 13.43
CA GLU A 86 -3.40 -19.59 14.53
C GLU A 86 -3.55 -18.13 14.04
N GLU A 87 -3.23 -17.85 12.78
CA GLU A 87 -3.44 -16.56 12.15
C GLU A 87 -4.94 -16.23 12.00
N VAL A 88 -5.75 -17.18 11.53
CA VAL A 88 -7.22 -17.02 11.45
C VAL A 88 -7.84 -16.82 12.83
N ASP A 89 -7.39 -17.57 13.83
CA ASP A 89 -7.90 -17.49 15.21
C ASP A 89 -7.52 -16.14 15.85
N ALA A 90 -6.31 -15.64 15.60
CA ALA A 90 -5.89 -14.30 16.03
C ALA A 90 -6.75 -13.20 15.38
N LEU A 91 -6.95 -13.25 14.06
CA LEU A 91 -7.82 -12.31 13.35
C LEU A 91 -9.28 -12.38 13.86
N THR A 92 -9.80 -13.58 14.08
CA THR A 92 -11.14 -13.79 14.66
C THR A 92 -11.27 -13.11 16.02
N LYS A 93 -10.26 -13.25 16.89
CA LYS A 93 -10.24 -12.60 18.20
C LYS A 93 -10.24 -11.08 18.08
N PHE A 94 -9.43 -10.51 17.18
CA PHE A 94 -9.39 -9.06 16.97
C PHE A 94 -10.70 -8.51 16.44
N VAL A 95 -11.29 -9.17 15.43
CA VAL A 95 -12.58 -8.78 14.84
C VAL A 95 -13.70 -8.81 15.89
N ARG A 96 -13.74 -9.86 16.72
CA ARG A 96 -14.71 -9.95 17.83
C ARG A 96 -14.53 -8.85 18.88
N GLN A 97 -13.29 -8.52 19.24
CA GLN A 97 -13.00 -7.44 20.18
C GLN A 97 -13.40 -6.06 19.63
N ALA A 98 -13.32 -5.88 18.31
CA ALA A 98 -13.77 -4.67 17.65
C ALA A 98 -15.31 -4.56 17.58
N GLY A 99 -16.05 -5.65 17.84
CA GLY A 99 -17.51 -5.68 17.78
C GLY A 99 -18.07 -5.72 16.36
N ASP A 100 -17.25 -6.09 15.38
CA ASP A 100 -17.58 -6.04 13.96
C ASP A 100 -17.85 -7.46 13.42
N GLU A 101 -19.09 -7.80 13.13
CA GLU A 101 -19.45 -9.05 12.42
C GLU A 101 -19.34 -8.83 10.91
N LEU A 102 -18.12 -8.57 10.44
CA LEU A 102 -17.85 -8.19 9.05
C LEU A 102 -17.04 -9.26 8.31
N ASP A 103 -17.11 -9.20 6.98
CA ASP A 103 -16.38 -10.07 6.07
C ASP A 103 -15.19 -9.34 5.47
N PHE A 104 -14.08 -10.03 5.28
CA PHE A 104 -12.82 -9.38 4.91
C PHE A 104 -12.20 -9.96 3.67
N TRP A 105 -11.92 -9.12 2.67
CA TRP A 105 -11.06 -9.51 1.57
C TRP A 105 -9.67 -9.94 2.07
N THR A 106 -9.22 -11.05 1.49
CA THR A 106 -7.84 -11.50 1.52
C THR A 106 -7.22 -11.29 0.13
N SER A 107 -5.92 -11.52 -0.03
CA SER A 107 -5.29 -11.47 -1.36
C SER A 107 -5.51 -12.72 -2.22
N GLY A 108 -6.26 -13.70 -1.72
CA GLY A 108 -6.46 -14.97 -2.39
C GLY A 108 -7.39 -14.81 -3.59
N SER A 109 -6.97 -15.31 -4.75
CA SER A 109 -7.79 -15.27 -5.96
C SER A 109 -7.42 -16.39 -6.93
N ARG A 110 -8.39 -16.79 -7.76
CA ARG A 110 -8.18 -17.67 -8.92
C ARG A 110 -8.36 -16.94 -10.25
N LEU A 111 -8.26 -15.60 -10.27
CA LEU A 111 -8.39 -14.80 -11.49
C LEU A 111 -7.32 -15.13 -12.57
N VAL A 112 -6.18 -15.70 -12.17
CA VAL A 112 -5.06 -15.99 -13.09
C VAL A 112 -5.38 -17.12 -14.06
N ASP A 113 -5.86 -18.26 -13.57
CA ASP A 113 -6.10 -19.47 -14.38
C ASP A 113 -7.47 -20.13 -14.14
N SER A 114 -8.31 -19.54 -13.28
CA SER A 114 -9.61 -20.06 -12.84
C SER A 114 -9.57 -21.42 -12.14
N LYS A 115 -8.38 -21.93 -11.78
CA LYS A 115 -8.19 -23.29 -11.20
C LYS A 115 -7.50 -23.24 -9.84
N LEU A 116 -6.38 -22.53 -9.75
CA LEU A 116 -5.58 -22.46 -8.54
C LEU A 116 -5.88 -21.17 -7.77
N TRP A 117 -6.03 -21.31 -6.46
CA TRP A 117 -6.03 -20.17 -5.56
C TRP A 117 -4.59 -19.70 -5.38
N ILE A 118 -4.35 -18.42 -5.64
CA ILE A 118 -3.05 -17.77 -5.54
C ILE A 118 -3.20 -16.56 -4.64
N TRP A 119 -2.25 -16.37 -3.72
CA TRP A 119 -2.08 -15.14 -2.98
C TRP A 119 -1.56 -14.05 -3.92
N MET A 120 -2.43 -13.19 -4.44
CA MET A 120 -2.08 -12.14 -5.42
C MET A 120 -1.00 -11.16 -4.94
N SER A 121 -0.73 -11.09 -3.64
CA SER A 121 0.29 -10.23 -3.05
C SER A 121 1.69 -10.87 -3.01
N THR A 122 1.80 -12.19 -3.09
CA THR A 122 3.09 -12.93 -3.07
C THR A 122 3.29 -13.82 -4.30
N MET A 123 2.23 -14.06 -5.07
CA MET A 123 2.16 -15.04 -6.16
C MET A 123 2.39 -16.49 -5.71
N GLU A 124 2.24 -16.77 -4.42
CA GLU A 124 2.33 -18.12 -3.86
C GLU A 124 0.98 -18.83 -3.97
N VAL A 125 1.01 -20.15 -4.12
CA VAL A 125 -0.21 -20.98 -4.07
C VAL A 125 -0.79 -20.95 -2.67
N VAL A 126 -2.12 -20.89 -2.57
CA VAL A 126 -2.82 -21.02 -1.29
C VAL A 126 -2.76 -22.47 -0.83
N GLU A 127 -1.89 -22.76 0.15
CA GLU A 127 -1.72 -24.10 0.72
C GLU A 127 -2.62 -24.35 1.94
N TYR A 128 -3.01 -23.30 2.65
CA TYR A 128 -3.86 -23.35 3.83
C TYR A 128 -5.22 -22.69 3.56
N THR A 129 -6.29 -23.41 3.91
CA THR A 129 -7.66 -22.89 3.86
C THR A 129 -8.49 -23.48 5.00
N LYS A 130 -9.30 -22.63 5.65
CA LYS A 130 -10.32 -23.03 6.63
C LYS A 130 -11.70 -22.73 6.05
N TRP A 131 -12.12 -23.52 5.06
CA TRP A 131 -13.38 -23.29 4.33
C TRP A 131 -14.60 -23.29 5.24
N SER A 132 -15.52 -22.36 4.97
CA SER A 132 -16.87 -22.43 5.52
C SER A 132 -17.60 -23.65 4.97
N ASN A 133 -18.64 -24.10 5.66
CA ASN A 133 -19.39 -25.27 5.24
C ASN A 133 -19.99 -25.06 3.83
N GLY A 134 -19.72 -25.98 2.90
CA GLY A 134 -20.18 -25.91 1.51
C GLY A 134 -19.29 -25.09 0.58
N GLN A 135 -18.16 -24.56 1.05
CA GLN A 135 -17.23 -23.76 0.27
C GLN A 135 -15.98 -24.56 -0.18
N PRO A 136 -15.34 -24.21 -1.30
CA PRO A 136 -15.76 -23.17 -2.24
C PRO A 136 -16.97 -23.56 -3.08
N ASP A 137 -17.92 -22.66 -3.24
CA ASP A 137 -19.05 -22.77 -4.17
C ASP A 137 -18.77 -21.99 -5.47
N TYR A 138 -19.76 -21.94 -6.37
CA TYR A 138 -19.77 -21.26 -7.68
C TYR A 138 -18.42 -20.89 -8.34
N VAL A 139 -18.07 -21.57 -9.43
CA VAL A 139 -16.83 -21.34 -10.21
C VAL A 139 -16.58 -19.89 -10.67
N ASN A 140 -17.64 -19.07 -10.75
CA ASN A 140 -17.56 -17.67 -11.18
C ASN A 140 -17.12 -16.70 -10.08
N GLU A 141 -17.13 -17.13 -8.81
CA GLU A 141 -16.66 -16.33 -7.70
C GLU A 141 -15.16 -16.60 -7.48
N GLN A 142 -14.32 -15.61 -7.78
CA GLN A 142 -12.88 -15.83 -7.98
C GLN A 142 -11.99 -15.12 -6.96
N CYS A 143 -12.57 -14.53 -5.91
CA CYS A 143 -11.85 -13.81 -4.87
C CYS A 143 -12.15 -14.40 -3.48
N LEU A 144 -11.13 -14.55 -2.64
CA LEU A 144 -11.25 -15.11 -1.30
C LEU A 144 -11.51 -14.04 -0.26
N GLU A 145 -12.55 -14.24 0.52
CA GLU A 145 -12.82 -13.51 1.75
C GLU A 145 -12.72 -14.41 2.98
N LEU A 146 -12.52 -13.78 4.13
CA LEU A 146 -12.81 -14.34 5.44
C LEU A 146 -14.24 -13.94 5.80
N TRP A 147 -15.16 -14.88 5.72
CA TRP A 147 -16.57 -14.77 6.10
C TRP A 147 -16.73 -14.99 7.60
N PHE A 148 -17.43 -14.08 8.29
CA PHE A 148 -17.72 -14.22 9.72
C PHE A 148 -18.92 -15.15 9.96
N VAL A 149 -18.66 -16.30 10.59
CA VAL A 149 -19.65 -17.31 10.95
C VAL A 149 -19.91 -17.26 12.45
N GLY A 150 -20.73 -16.30 12.90
CA GLY A 150 -21.24 -16.20 14.28
C GLY A 150 -20.26 -16.59 15.38
N THR A 151 -20.62 -17.61 16.18
CA THR A 151 -19.79 -18.12 17.28
C THR A 151 -18.61 -18.98 16.84
N GLU A 152 -18.55 -19.39 15.57
CA GLU A 152 -17.46 -20.21 15.01
C GLU A 152 -16.24 -19.36 14.64
N GLY A 153 -16.44 -18.14 14.11
CA GLY A 153 -15.37 -17.19 13.79
C GLY A 153 -15.19 -16.98 12.29
N LEU A 154 -13.98 -16.62 11.86
CA LEU A 154 -13.68 -16.38 10.45
C LEU A 154 -13.39 -17.69 9.69
N TYR A 155 -14.01 -17.83 8.52
CA TYR A 155 -13.82 -18.96 7.61
C TYR A 155 -13.64 -18.46 6.18
N PHE A 156 -12.96 -19.24 5.36
CA PHE A 156 -12.74 -18.90 3.96
C PHE A 156 -14.03 -19.09 3.17
N ASN A 157 -14.30 -18.12 2.30
CA ASN A 157 -15.40 -18.14 1.35
C ASN A 157 -14.90 -17.59 0.00
N ASN A 158 -15.37 -18.14 -1.11
CA ASN A 158 -15.24 -17.42 -2.39
C ASN A 158 -16.36 -16.41 -2.52
N ARG A 159 -16.08 -15.32 -3.23
CA ARG A 159 -17.04 -14.26 -3.46
C ARG A 159 -16.80 -13.60 -4.80
N ASP A 160 -17.85 -13.05 -5.40
CA ASP A 160 -17.73 -12.17 -6.56
C ASP A 160 -16.79 -11.00 -6.23
N CYS A 161 -15.70 -10.89 -6.98
CA CYS A 161 -14.66 -9.87 -6.83
C CYS A 161 -15.18 -8.42 -6.96
N ALA A 162 -16.32 -8.21 -7.62
CA ALA A 162 -16.99 -6.92 -7.74
C ALA A 162 -17.85 -6.56 -6.51
N SER A 163 -18.05 -7.50 -5.58
CA SER A 163 -18.69 -7.21 -4.29
C SER A 163 -17.85 -6.23 -3.48
N LYS A 164 -18.49 -5.38 -2.69
CA LYS A 164 -17.79 -4.52 -1.74
C LYS A 164 -17.73 -5.18 -0.38
N GLN A 165 -16.53 -5.42 0.13
CA GLN A 165 -16.29 -5.95 1.47
C GLN A 165 -15.26 -5.11 2.21
N THR A 166 -15.25 -5.21 3.54
CA THR A 166 -14.10 -4.77 4.33
C THR A 166 -12.89 -5.63 3.96
N PHE A 167 -11.70 -5.24 4.39
CA PHE A 167 -10.46 -5.88 3.95
C PHE A 167 -9.37 -5.76 5.00
N ILE A 168 -8.39 -6.66 4.92
CA ILE A 168 -7.26 -6.69 5.84
C ILE A 168 -5.99 -6.51 5.03
N CYS A 169 -5.18 -5.52 5.40
CA CYS A 169 -3.83 -5.36 4.90
C CYS A 169 -2.84 -5.92 5.91
N GLU A 170 -1.69 -6.44 5.44
CA GLU A 170 -0.59 -6.89 6.27
C GLU A 170 0.74 -6.26 5.85
N LYS A 171 1.70 -6.23 6.77
CA LYS A 171 3.13 -6.02 6.49
C LYS A 171 3.96 -6.79 7.50
N ASN A 172 5.18 -7.19 7.13
CA ASN A 172 6.08 -7.85 8.07
C ASN A 172 6.74 -6.81 9.00
N ILE A 173 6.73 -7.08 10.31
CA ILE A 173 7.34 -6.25 11.37
C ILE A 173 8.86 -6.22 11.23
N HIS A 174 9.44 -7.26 10.63
CA HIS A 174 10.90 -7.45 10.46
C HIS A 174 11.40 -7.30 9.03
N LEU A 175 10.72 -6.55 8.16
CA LEU A 175 11.45 -6.04 6.99
C LEU A 175 12.63 -5.22 7.54
N PRO A 176 13.90 -5.61 7.29
CA PRO A 176 15.01 -4.84 7.80
C PRO A 176 14.81 -3.43 7.27
N ARG A 177 14.72 -2.44 8.19
CA ARG A 177 14.79 -1.02 7.80
C ARG A 177 15.97 -0.95 6.87
N ILE A 178 15.69 -0.75 5.59
CA ILE A 178 16.75 -0.68 4.61
C ILE A 178 17.42 0.65 4.97
N THR A 179 18.55 0.59 5.70
CA THR A 179 19.38 1.77 5.90
C THR A 179 19.67 2.34 4.51
N ARG A 180 19.84 3.66 4.36
CA ARG A 180 20.10 4.25 3.02
C ARG A 180 21.27 3.52 2.34
N GLU A 181 22.27 3.10 3.11
CA GLU A 181 23.38 2.25 2.65
C GLU A 181 22.94 0.87 2.13
N ALA A 182 21.99 0.19 2.79
CA ALA A 182 21.43 -1.09 2.32
C ALA A 182 20.43 -0.92 1.15
N ALA A 183 19.92 0.29 0.91
CA ALA A 183 19.00 0.62 -0.19
C ALA A 183 19.80 0.91 -1.45
N ASP A 184 20.89 1.66 -1.30
CA ASP A 184 21.84 1.95 -2.37
C ASP A 184 22.55 0.66 -2.81
N ALA A 185 22.94 -0.21 -1.88
CA ALA A 185 23.49 -1.54 -2.20
C ALA A 185 22.48 -2.49 -2.86
N ARG A 186 21.17 -2.33 -2.56
CA ARG A 186 20.09 -3.09 -3.21
C ARG A 186 19.73 -2.55 -4.58
N CYS A 187 19.73 -1.24 -4.81
CA CYS A 187 19.58 -0.65 -6.14
C CYS A 187 20.73 -1.07 -7.07
N LEU A 188 21.96 -1.10 -6.55
CA LEU A 188 23.12 -1.54 -7.33
C LEU A 188 23.08 -3.06 -7.64
N SER A 189 22.46 -3.88 -6.79
CA SER A 189 22.29 -5.33 -7.04
C SER A 189 20.95 -5.73 -7.68
N SER A 190 19.96 -4.84 -7.74
CA SER A 190 18.70 -5.06 -8.47
C SER A 190 18.81 -4.72 -9.95
N LEU A 191 19.81 -3.93 -10.36
CA LEU A 191 20.16 -3.77 -11.77
C LEU A 191 20.73 -5.08 -12.36
N ASP A 192 21.34 -5.94 -11.53
CA ASP A 192 21.88 -7.24 -11.95
C ASP A 192 20.92 -8.42 -11.76
N ARG A 193 19.93 -8.30 -10.87
CA ARG A 193 18.78 -9.24 -10.84
C ARG A 193 17.64 -8.69 -11.67
N HIS A 194 17.86 -8.69 -12.98
CA HIS A 194 16.73 -8.85 -13.86
C HIS A 194 16.03 -10.16 -13.47
N TYR A 195 14.78 -10.07 -13.03
CA TYR A 195 13.85 -11.21 -13.05
C TYR A 195 13.57 -11.55 -14.53
N ILE A 196 14.58 -12.07 -15.22
CA ILE A 196 14.41 -12.77 -16.48
C ILE A 196 14.00 -14.16 -16.03
N PHE A 197 12.74 -14.55 -16.24
CA PHE A 197 12.43 -15.97 -16.35
C PHE A 197 13.47 -16.55 -17.31
N PRO A 198 14.30 -17.52 -16.91
CA PRO A 198 15.33 -18.04 -17.80
C PRO A 198 14.62 -18.44 -19.10
N ASN A 199 14.96 -17.76 -20.21
CA ASN A 199 14.40 -17.87 -21.57
C ASN A 199 13.35 -16.83 -22.04
N THR A 200 13.11 -15.73 -21.32
CA THR A 200 12.26 -14.65 -21.86
C THR A 200 13.06 -13.66 -22.69
N ASN A 201 12.82 -13.61 -24.01
CA ASN A 201 13.36 -12.58 -24.89
C ASN A 201 12.67 -11.24 -24.62
N LEU A 202 13.41 -10.26 -24.10
CA LEU A 202 12.94 -8.89 -23.95
C LEU A 202 13.46 -8.04 -25.12
N LEU A 203 12.58 -7.24 -25.73
CA LEU A 203 12.99 -6.19 -26.66
C LEU A 203 13.42 -4.96 -25.84
N HIS A 204 14.60 -4.43 -26.09
CA HIS A 204 15.07 -3.20 -25.46
C HIS A 204 15.02 -2.04 -26.46
N PHE A 205 14.36 -0.94 -26.11
CA PHE A 205 14.28 0.27 -26.93
C PHE A 205 14.18 1.52 -26.04
N GLU A 206 15.03 2.52 -26.31
CA GLU A 206 15.06 3.81 -25.58
C GLU A 206 15.10 3.68 -24.05
N GLY A 207 15.92 2.75 -23.54
CA GLY A 207 16.07 2.54 -22.09
C GLY A 207 14.89 1.82 -21.42
N LYS A 208 13.93 1.31 -22.19
CA LYS A 208 12.82 0.48 -21.72
C LYS A 208 12.98 -0.96 -22.19
N SER A 209 12.47 -1.88 -21.38
CA SER A 209 12.45 -3.33 -21.67
C SER A 209 11.01 -3.78 -21.88
N TYR A 210 10.76 -4.49 -22.97
CA TYR A 210 9.43 -4.92 -23.38
C TYR A 210 9.39 -6.45 -23.44
N TYR A 211 8.44 -7.06 -22.73
CA TYR A 211 8.11 -8.46 -22.93
C TYR A 211 7.14 -8.58 -24.11
N ILE A 212 7.54 -9.33 -25.13
CA ILE A 212 6.68 -9.66 -26.27
C ILE A 212 6.22 -11.10 -26.07
N GLY A 213 5.03 -11.26 -25.49
CA GLY A 213 4.39 -12.57 -25.41
C GLY A 213 4.04 -13.06 -26.82
N ASN A 214 4.37 -14.32 -27.12
CA ASN A 214 3.82 -14.98 -28.30
C ASN A 214 2.38 -15.38 -27.98
N TYR A 215 1.41 -14.86 -28.75
CA TYR A 215 0.03 -15.32 -28.76
C TYR A 215 -0.14 -16.52 -29.69
#